data_AF-A0A0A2F5Z5-F1
#
_entry.id   AF-A0A0A2F5Z5-F1
#
_cell.length_a   1.000
_cell.length_b   1.000
_cell.length_c   1.000
_cell.angle_alpha   90.00
_cell.angle_beta   90.00
_cell.angle_gamma   90.00
#
_symmetry.space_group_name_H-M   'P 1'
#
loop_
_entity.id
_entity.type
_entity.pdbx_description
1 polymer ?
#
loop_
_entity_poly.entity_id
_entity_poly.type
_entity_poly.pdbx_seq_one_letter_code
_entity_poly.pdbx_strand_id
1 'polypeptide(L)'
;MSLKIWSKGNRRWFAQGLDKLNVWDKRYCWAKYVIVFVLLSVYTFVLSEPTLWEYTSLLRREMHIKNEMDIYRPIYEADSTRLTNLKTGRDRVEHIARERYLMKSPGEEIYIIKSADIE
;
A
#
# COMPACT_ATOMS: atom_id res chain seq x y z
N MET A 1 69.31 13.65 -27.56
CA MET A 1 69.34 14.12 -26.15
C MET A 1 68.51 15.41 -26.03
N SER A 2 67.17 15.36 -25.96
CA SER A 2 66.33 16.53 -25.60
C SER A 2 64.84 16.16 -25.43
N LEU A 3 64.50 15.38 -24.39
CA LEU A 3 63.10 15.12 -23.99
C LEU A 3 62.82 15.51 -22.53
N LYS A 4 63.72 16.29 -21.90
CA LYS A 4 63.63 16.62 -20.46
C LYS A 4 63.09 18.03 -20.18
N ILE A 5 62.90 18.86 -21.20
CA ILE A 5 62.59 20.30 -21.03
C ILE A 5 61.07 20.55 -20.93
N TRP A 6 60.24 19.75 -21.59
CA TRP A 6 58.78 19.97 -21.62
C TRP A 6 58.05 19.59 -20.32
N SER A 7 58.64 18.72 -19.49
CA SER A 7 58.00 18.22 -18.25
C SER A 7 58.19 19.14 -17.03
N LYS A 8 59.14 20.09 -17.06
CA LYS A 8 59.46 20.95 -15.90
C LYS A 8 58.60 22.22 -15.82
N GLY A 9 58.16 22.76 -16.96
CA GLY A 9 57.35 23.99 -17.01
C GLY A 9 55.90 23.78 -16.55
N ASN A 10 55.25 22.72 -17.01
CA ASN A 10 53.83 22.48 -16.71
C ASN A 10 53.56 22.18 -15.23
N ARG A 11 54.48 21.50 -14.53
CA ARG A 11 54.27 21.11 -13.12
C ARG A 11 54.14 22.29 -12.15
N ARG A 12 54.80 23.43 -12.43
CA ARG A 12 54.73 24.61 -11.56
C ARG A 12 53.41 25.38 -11.69
N TRP A 13 52.79 25.34 -12.86
CA TRP A 13 51.49 25.95 -13.11
C TRP A 13 50.35 25.13 -12.47
N PHE A 14 50.42 23.79 -12.56
CA PHE A 14 49.46 22.91 -11.87
C PHE A 14 49.57 22.98 -10.33
N ALA A 15 50.79 23.06 -9.79
CA ALA A 15 51.00 23.15 -8.34
C ALA A 15 50.37 24.42 -7.72
N GLN A 16 50.54 25.57 -8.36
CA GLN A 16 49.96 26.83 -7.87
C GLN A 16 48.43 26.84 -7.85
N GLY A 17 47.78 26.11 -8.75
CA GLY A 17 46.32 25.95 -8.76
C GLY A 17 45.83 25.05 -7.63
N LEU A 18 46.56 23.96 -7.34
CA LEU A 18 46.25 23.02 -6.27
C LEU A 18 46.49 23.63 -4.87
N ASP A 19 47.52 24.45 -4.72
CA ASP A 19 47.84 25.08 -3.43
C ASP A 19 46.74 26.05 -2.96
N LYS A 20 46.10 26.77 -3.89
CA LYS A 20 44.97 27.66 -3.59
C LYS A 20 43.73 26.89 -3.11
N LEU A 21 43.50 25.69 -3.64
CA LEU A 21 42.40 24.81 -3.24
C LEU A 21 42.63 24.24 -1.83
N ASN A 22 43.86 23.89 -1.47
CA ASN A 22 44.21 23.35 -0.16
C ASN A 22 44.10 24.38 0.99
N VAL A 23 44.34 25.66 0.72
CA VAL A 23 44.17 26.73 1.73
C VAL A 23 42.69 26.99 2.04
N TRP A 24 41.83 26.93 1.01
CA TRP A 24 40.37 27.00 1.16
C TRP A 24 39.79 25.77 1.85
N ASP A 25 40.32 24.59 1.54
CA ASP A 25 39.96 23.32 2.15
C ASP A 25 40.18 23.31 3.66
N LYS A 26 41.33 23.79 4.11
CA LYS A 26 41.70 23.83 5.55
C LYS A 26 40.80 24.77 6.38
N ARG A 27 40.14 25.75 5.74
CA ARG A 27 39.23 26.71 6.40
C ARG A 27 37.80 26.17 6.50
N TYR A 28 37.40 25.31 5.57
CA TYR A 28 36.04 24.76 5.48
C TYR A 28 36.04 23.23 5.33
N CYS A 29 36.77 22.53 6.21
CA CYS A 29 36.83 21.06 6.19
C CYS A 29 35.43 20.42 6.22
N TRP A 30 34.48 21.02 6.94
CA TRP A 30 33.09 20.52 7.06
C TRP A 30 32.22 20.80 5.82
N ALA A 31 32.51 21.87 5.06
CA ALA A 31 31.70 22.26 3.92
C ALA A 31 31.78 21.24 2.78
N LYS A 32 32.93 20.57 2.63
CA LYS A 32 33.08 19.46 1.68
C LYS A 32 32.12 18.31 1.96
N TYR A 33 32.01 17.91 3.23
CA TYR A 33 31.07 16.88 3.65
C TYR A 33 29.63 17.33 3.48
N VAL A 34 29.32 18.59 3.74
CA VAL A 34 27.98 19.15 3.53
C VAL A 34 27.60 19.22 2.06
N ILE A 35 28.52 19.58 1.17
CA ILE A 35 28.26 19.58 -0.28
C ILE A 35 27.97 18.16 -0.78
N VAL A 36 28.75 17.17 -0.34
CA VAL A 36 28.51 15.76 -0.70
C VAL A 36 27.19 15.27 -0.10
N PHE A 37 26.89 15.62 1.14
CA PHE A 37 25.63 15.25 1.80
C PHE A 37 24.41 15.89 1.11
N VAL A 38 24.50 17.15 0.70
CA VAL A 38 23.45 17.84 -0.05
C VAL A 38 23.27 17.22 -1.43
N LEU A 39 24.36 16.93 -2.15
CA LEU A 39 24.28 16.25 -3.45
C LEU A 39 23.67 14.85 -3.34
N LEU A 40 24.07 14.08 -2.32
CA LEU A 40 23.49 12.78 -2.02
C LEU A 40 22.00 12.91 -1.66
N SER A 41 21.65 13.87 -0.80
CA SER A 41 20.27 14.13 -0.38
C SER A 41 19.39 14.51 -1.56
N VAL A 42 19.86 15.37 -2.46
CA VAL A 42 19.13 15.75 -3.68
C VAL A 42 19.02 14.57 -4.63
N TYR A 43 20.08 13.78 -4.79
CA TYR A 43 20.06 12.53 -5.57
C TYR A 43 19.02 11.54 -5.00
N THR A 44 19.00 11.33 -3.69
CA THR A 44 18.01 10.47 -3.00
C THR A 44 16.61 11.09 -2.90
N PHE A 45 16.44 12.35 -3.28
CA PHE A 45 15.11 12.99 -3.27
C PHE A 45 14.50 13.07 -4.67
N VAL A 46 15.35 13.19 -5.69
CA VAL A 46 14.93 13.31 -7.10
C VAL A 46 14.89 11.96 -7.81
N LEU A 47 15.84 11.05 -7.54
CA LEU A 47 15.91 9.72 -8.18
C LEU A 47 15.37 8.60 -7.30
N SER A 48 15.08 8.85 -6.03
CA SER A 48 14.36 7.89 -5.21
C SER A 48 12.87 8.14 -5.36
N GLU A 49 12.14 7.06 -5.62
CA GLU A 49 10.67 7.02 -5.57
C GLU A 49 10.13 7.66 -4.29
N PRO A 50 8.90 8.23 -4.28
CA PRO A 50 8.38 9.05 -3.20
C PRO A 50 7.94 8.19 -1.99
N THR A 51 8.88 7.50 -1.34
CA THR A 51 8.54 6.31 -0.56
C THR A 51 8.51 6.51 0.96
N LEU A 52 9.11 7.55 1.54
CA LEU A 52 9.00 7.75 3.00
C LEU A 52 7.56 8.10 3.43
N TRP A 53 6.87 8.92 2.63
CA TRP A 53 5.49 9.30 2.91
C TRP A 53 4.52 8.17 2.54
N GLU A 54 4.74 7.53 1.39
CA GLU A 54 3.90 6.44 0.89
C GLU A 54 4.02 5.16 1.74
N TYR A 55 5.17 4.92 2.36
CA TYR A 55 5.37 3.84 3.33
C TYR A 55 4.43 3.95 4.53
N THR A 56 4.12 5.17 5.00
CA THR A 56 3.16 5.35 6.10
C THR A 56 1.72 5.02 5.69
N SER A 57 1.34 5.29 4.44
CA SER A 57 0.03 4.87 3.91
C SER A 57 -0.03 3.36 3.70
N LEU A 58 1.07 2.71 3.30
CA LEU A 58 1.14 1.26 3.15
C LEU A 58 0.96 0.54 4.49
N LEU A 59 1.64 1.00 5.55
CA LEU A 59 1.47 0.45 6.90
C LEU A 59 0.04 0.59 7.44
N ARG A 60 -0.62 1.73 7.18
CA ARG A 60 -2.04 1.91 7.54
C ARG A 60 -2.95 0.94 6.77
N ARG A 61 -2.66 0.69 5.50
CA ARG A 61 -3.44 -0.21 4.64
C ARG A 61 -3.32 -1.67 5.10
N GLU A 62 -2.14 -2.10 5.53
CA GLU A 62 -1.96 -3.45 6.09
C GLU A 62 -2.78 -3.66 7.37
N MET A 63 -2.77 -2.69 8.28
CA MET A 63 -3.56 -2.73 9.52
C MET A 63 -5.07 -2.80 9.21
N HIS A 64 -5.53 -2.06 8.21
CA HIS A 64 -6.92 -2.05 7.79
C HIS A 64 -7.37 -3.40 7.23
N ILE A 65 -6.60 -3.97 6.29
CA ILE A 65 -6.91 -5.28 5.68
C ILE A 65 -6.91 -6.39 6.74
N LYS A 66 -5.98 -6.35 7.70
CA LYS A 66 -5.94 -7.35 8.78
C LYS A 66 -7.15 -7.25 9.71
N ASN A 67 -7.57 -6.04 10.04
CA ASN A 67 -8.76 -5.82 10.86
C ASN A 67 -10.04 -6.27 10.15
N GLU A 68 -10.14 -6.03 8.83
CA GLU A 68 -11.24 -6.57 8.03
C GLU A 68 -11.25 -8.10 8.03
N MET A 69 -10.08 -8.74 7.83
CA MET A 69 -9.98 -10.20 7.88
C MET A 69 -10.45 -10.79 9.22
N ASP A 70 -10.10 -10.16 10.34
CA ASP A 70 -10.48 -10.62 11.67
C ASP A 70 -11.99 -10.47 11.93
N ILE A 71 -12.63 -9.44 11.36
CA ILE A 71 -14.08 -9.22 11.47
C ILE A 71 -14.86 -10.20 10.56
N TYR A 72 -14.40 -10.43 9.32
CA TYR A 72 -15.13 -11.26 8.35
C TYR A 72 -15.02 -12.76 8.61
N ARG A 73 -13.94 -13.23 9.24
CA ARG A 73 -13.74 -14.66 9.57
C ARG A 73 -14.88 -15.29 10.41
N PRO A 74 -15.25 -14.74 11.59
CA PRO A 74 -16.32 -15.33 12.40
C PRO A 74 -17.69 -15.25 11.72
N ILE A 75 -17.93 -14.21 10.91
CA ILE A 75 -19.18 -14.05 10.15
C ILE A 75 -19.30 -15.15 9.09
N TYR A 76 -18.22 -15.42 8.35
CA TYR A 76 -18.19 -16.48 7.34
C TYR A 76 -18.40 -17.88 7.94
N GLU A 77 -17.79 -18.17 9.09
CA GLU A 77 -17.98 -19.44 9.79
C GLU A 77 -19.43 -19.61 10.26
N ALA A 78 -20.05 -18.55 10.80
CA ALA A 78 -21.45 -18.57 11.21
C ALA A 78 -22.40 -18.76 10.01
N ASP A 79 -22.16 -18.07 8.91
CA ASP A 79 -23.02 -18.13 7.73
C ASP A 79 -22.86 -19.43 6.93
N SER A 80 -21.64 -19.98 6.83
CA SER A 80 -21.42 -21.30 6.22
C SER A 80 -22.09 -22.42 7.01
N THR A 81 -22.11 -22.33 8.35
CA THR A 81 -22.84 -23.25 9.21
C THR A 81 -24.35 -23.12 9.01
N ARG A 82 -24.87 -21.90 8.92
CA ARG A 82 -26.29 -21.64 8.59
C ARG A 82 -26.65 -22.21 7.21
N LEU A 83 -25.88 -21.92 6.18
CA LEU A 83 -26.12 -22.41 4.82
C LEU A 83 -26.09 -23.94 4.74
N THR A 84 -25.17 -24.59 5.45
CA THR A 84 -25.13 -26.06 5.55
C THR A 84 -26.40 -26.60 6.21
N ASN A 85 -26.85 -25.98 7.29
CA ASN A 85 -28.09 -26.34 7.98
C ASN A 85 -29.37 -26.07 7.16
N LEU A 86 -29.33 -25.14 6.21
CA LEU A 86 -30.41 -24.88 5.26
C LEU A 86 -30.40 -25.88 4.11
N LYS A 87 -29.23 -26.21 3.56
CA LYS A 87 -29.07 -27.12 2.42
C LYS A 87 -29.48 -28.56 2.75
N THR A 88 -29.29 -28.99 4.00
CA THR A 88 -29.59 -30.36 4.45
C THR A 88 -31.10 -30.59 4.70
N GLY A 89 -31.91 -29.54 4.84
CA GLY A 89 -33.34 -29.67 5.17
C GLY A 89 -34.24 -28.99 4.14
N ARG A 90 -34.83 -29.76 3.21
CA ARG A 90 -35.77 -29.26 2.20
C ARG A 90 -36.94 -28.47 2.82
N ASP A 91 -37.46 -28.97 3.95
CA ASP A 91 -38.57 -28.34 4.67
C ASP A 91 -38.20 -26.96 5.26
N ARG A 92 -36.94 -26.76 5.66
CA ARG A 92 -36.50 -25.47 6.24
C ARG A 92 -36.37 -24.39 5.17
N VAL A 93 -35.97 -24.77 3.96
CA VAL A 93 -35.91 -23.86 2.81
C VAL A 93 -37.32 -23.40 2.44
N GLU A 94 -38.30 -24.32 2.45
CA GLU A 94 -39.70 -24.01 2.18
C GLU A 94 -40.29 -23.05 3.23
N HIS A 95 -40.05 -23.31 4.52
CA HIS A 95 -40.48 -22.40 5.59
C HIS A 95 -39.90 -20.98 5.44
N ILE A 96 -38.60 -20.86 5.16
CA ILE A 96 -37.96 -19.54 4.96
C ILE A 96 -38.50 -18.84 3.71
N ALA A 97 -38.68 -19.57 2.61
CA ALA A 97 -39.23 -19.02 1.38
C ALA A 97 -40.66 -18.49 1.60
N ARG A 98 -41.47 -19.19 2.40
CA ARG A 98 -42.85 -18.81 2.70
C ARG A 98 -42.95 -17.66 3.70
N GLU A 99 -42.17 -17.68 4.77
CA GLU A 99 -42.24 -16.66 5.84
C GLU A 99 -41.48 -15.37 5.51
N ARG A 100 -40.29 -15.47 4.93
CA ARG A 100 -39.43 -14.30 4.68
C ARG A 100 -39.66 -13.69 3.31
N TYR A 101 -39.95 -14.52 2.31
CA TYR A 101 -40.01 -14.09 0.90
C TYR A 101 -41.40 -14.25 0.28
N LEU A 102 -42.38 -14.78 1.02
CA LEU A 102 -43.77 -14.99 0.56
C LEU A 102 -43.85 -15.70 -0.80
N MET A 103 -42.93 -16.63 -1.04
CA MET A 103 -42.87 -17.41 -2.28
C MET A 103 -43.96 -18.48 -2.31
N LYS A 104 -44.51 -18.75 -3.50
CA LYS A 104 -45.51 -19.78 -3.76
C LYS A 104 -44.86 -20.99 -4.42
N SER A 105 -45.36 -22.19 -4.14
CA SER A 105 -44.97 -23.37 -4.92
C SER A 105 -45.61 -23.32 -6.31
N PRO A 106 -44.95 -23.79 -7.39
CA PRO A 106 -45.57 -23.87 -8.71
C PRO A 106 -46.82 -24.77 -8.65
N GLY A 107 -48.00 -24.18 -8.90
CA GLY A 107 -49.31 -24.88 -8.86
C GLY A 107 -50.14 -24.64 -7.60
N GLU A 108 -49.70 -23.79 -6.67
CA GLU A 108 -50.44 -23.45 -5.44
C GLU A 108 -51.42 -22.28 -5.65
N GLU A 109 -52.71 -22.53 -5.43
CA GLU A 109 -53.76 -21.50 -5.46
C GLU A 109 -53.90 -20.83 -4.09
N ILE A 110 -53.74 -19.50 -4.04
CA ILE A 110 -53.88 -18.72 -2.79
C ILE A 110 -55.30 -18.18 -2.68
N TYR A 111 -56.01 -18.62 -1.65
CA TYR A 111 -57.33 -18.11 -1.29
C TYR A 111 -57.19 -17.00 -0.25
N ILE A 112 -57.51 -15.77 -0.63
CA ILE A 112 -57.60 -14.64 0.30
C ILE A 112 -59.04 -14.61 0.80
N ILE A 113 -59.26 -15.13 2.01
CA ILE A 113 -60.56 -15.08 2.67
C ILE A 113 -60.78 -13.62 3.10
N LYS A 114 -61.72 -12.94 2.46
CA LYS A 114 -62.20 -11.63 2.93
C LYS A 114 -63.29 -11.90 3.96
N SER A 115 -63.25 -11.19 5.08
CA SER A 115 -64.21 -11.33 6.18
C SER A 115 -65.66 -10.95 5.81
N ALA A 116 -65.91 -10.55 4.56
CA ALA A 116 -67.24 -10.26 4.03
C ALA A 116 -68.00 -11.51 3.54
N ASP A 117 -67.31 -12.64 3.36
CA ASP A 117 -67.90 -13.90 2.85
C ASP A 117 -68.28 -14.87 3.99
N ILE A 118 -68.16 -14.41 5.25
CA ILE A 118 -68.53 -15.14 6.47
C ILE A 118 -69.71 -14.39 7.11
N GLU A 119 -70.86 -14.38 6.44
CA GLU A 119 -72.15 -13.95 7.02
C GLU A 119 -73.25 -14.97 6.67
#